data_AF-A0A3P7P3F7-F1
#
_entry.id   AF-A0A3P7P3F7-F1
#
_cell.length_a   1.000
_cell.length_b   1.000
_cell.length_c   1.000
_cell.angle_alpha   90.00
_cell.angle_beta   90.00
_cell.angle_gamma   90.00
#
_symmetry.space_group_name_H-M   'P 1'
#
loop_
_entity.id
_entity.type
_entity.pdbx_description
1 polymer ?
#
loop_
_entity_poly.entity_id
_entity_poly.type
_entity_poly.pdbx_seq_one_letter_code
_entity_poly.pdbx_strand_id
1 'polypeptide(L)'
;MYERIYFGGCEPSLRKEIWPFLLGHYPWSATDAQIAEIDRITRAAYEKAVSEWLAVEAIIQQREKDAILERERNFVETMSRIEDSNQSSPSPSPRQNGRWPPLHRANSNQLGPQSDKPTMEVSVKFSSQ
;
A
#
# COMPACT_ATOMS: atom_id res chain seq x y z
N MET A 1 -43.49 -20.15 14.41
CA MET A 1 -42.52 -19.96 15.51
C MET A 1 -41.78 -18.63 15.39
N TYR A 2 -41.21 -18.31 14.22
CA TYR A 2 -40.55 -17.02 13.95
C TYR A 2 -41.46 -15.78 14.03
N GLU A 3 -42.77 -15.93 13.77
CA GLU A 3 -43.72 -14.81 13.88
C GLU A 3 -43.77 -14.19 15.28
N ARG A 4 -43.67 -14.96 16.37
CA ARG A 4 -43.72 -14.39 17.73
C ARG A 4 -42.49 -13.55 18.08
N ILE A 5 -41.32 -13.92 17.57
CA ILE A 5 -40.08 -13.17 17.78
C ILE A 5 -40.10 -11.88 16.95
N TYR A 6 -40.66 -11.97 15.74
CA TYR A 6 -40.77 -10.83 14.82
C TYR A 6 -41.83 -9.81 15.26
N PHE A 7 -42.99 -10.26 15.76
CA PHE A 7 -44.12 -9.39 16.13
C PHE A 7 -44.13 -8.95 17.62
N GLY A 8 -43.45 -9.68 18.52
CA GLY A 8 -43.46 -9.40 19.96
C GLY A 8 -42.28 -8.58 20.50
N GLY A 9 -41.23 -8.40 19.69
CA GLY A 9 -39.96 -7.83 20.16
C GLY A 9 -39.21 -8.79 21.09
N CYS A 10 -37.99 -9.16 20.72
CA CYS A 10 -37.11 -9.87 21.64
C CYS A 10 -36.49 -8.87 22.61
N GLU A 11 -36.68 -9.12 23.92
CA GLU A 11 -36.00 -8.39 24.99
C GLU A 11 -34.50 -8.30 24.68
N PRO A 12 -33.87 -7.12 24.77
CA PRO A 12 -32.46 -6.95 24.42
C PRO A 12 -31.52 -7.95 25.11
N SER A 13 -31.84 -8.33 26.35
CA SER A 13 -31.13 -9.33 27.16
C SER A 13 -31.08 -10.70 26.47
N LEU A 14 -32.21 -11.14 25.92
CA LEU A 14 -32.38 -12.47 25.34
C LEU A 14 -31.78 -12.59 23.93
N ARG A 15 -31.58 -11.48 23.22
CA ARG A 15 -31.04 -11.48 21.84
C ARG A 15 -29.70 -12.18 21.73
N LYS A 16 -28.83 -11.99 22.73
CA LYS A 16 -27.50 -12.62 22.76
C LYS A 16 -27.60 -14.15 22.76
N GLU A 17 -28.62 -14.69 23.39
CA GLU A 17 -28.83 -16.14 23.52
C GLU A 17 -29.57 -16.70 22.30
N ILE A 18 -30.59 -16.00 21.78
CA ILE A 18 -31.44 -16.54 20.71
C ILE A 18 -30.91 -16.28 19.29
N TRP A 19 -30.13 -15.22 19.06
CA TRP A 19 -29.65 -14.86 17.73
C TRP A 19 -28.78 -15.93 17.09
N PRO A 20 -27.85 -16.58 17.79
CA PRO A 20 -27.08 -17.68 17.21
C PRO A 20 -27.94 -18.81 16.64
N PHE A 21 -29.09 -19.13 17.27
CA PHE A 21 -30.02 -20.13 16.76
C PHE A 21 -30.82 -19.63 15.56
N LEU A 22 -31.25 -18.36 15.57
CA LEU A 22 -31.96 -17.76 14.45
C LEU A 22 -31.09 -17.59 13.19
N LEU A 23 -29.81 -17.29 13.38
CA LEU A 23 -28.83 -17.13 12.31
C LEU A 23 -28.28 -18.47 11.81
N GLY A 24 -28.67 -19.59 12.43
CA GLY A 24 -28.18 -20.92 12.07
C GLY A 24 -26.74 -21.19 12.49
N HIS A 25 -26.17 -20.35 13.37
CA HIS A 25 -24.85 -20.55 13.96
C HIS A 25 -24.86 -21.75 14.92
N TYR A 26 -25.96 -21.95 15.66
CA TYR A 26 -26.19 -23.14 16.47
C TYR A 26 -27.35 -23.98 15.91
N PRO A 27 -27.18 -25.32 15.79
CA PRO A 27 -28.30 -26.21 15.57
C PRO A 27 -29.33 -26.12 16.72
N TRP A 28 -30.63 -26.18 16.41
CA TRP A 28 -31.69 -26.17 17.43
C TRP A 28 -31.63 -27.36 18.40
N SER A 29 -30.99 -28.45 17.99
CA SER A 29 -30.75 -29.66 18.80
C SER A 29 -29.34 -29.71 19.40
N ALA A 30 -28.58 -28.62 19.35
CA ALA A 30 -27.22 -28.60 19.85
C ALA A 30 -27.18 -28.71 21.37
N THR A 31 -26.25 -29.51 21.88
CA THR A 31 -25.95 -29.56 23.31
C THR A 31 -24.99 -28.44 23.69
N ASP A 32 -24.92 -28.09 24.98
CA ASP A 32 -23.99 -27.07 25.49
C ASP A 32 -22.54 -27.34 25.09
N ALA A 33 -22.13 -28.62 25.04
CA ALA A 33 -20.80 -29.02 24.59
C ALA A 33 -20.57 -28.74 23.09
N GLN A 34 -21.58 -28.96 22.25
CA GLN A 34 -21.51 -28.65 20.82
C GLN A 34 -21.50 -27.14 20.57
N ILE A 35 -22.29 -26.38 21.33
CA ILE A 35 -22.28 -24.91 21.30
C ILE A 35 -20.88 -24.38 21.65
N ALA A 36 -20.28 -24.90 22.73
CA ALA A 36 -18.93 -24.51 23.13
C ALA A 36 -17.87 -24.84 22.07
N GLU A 37 -17.99 -25.98 21.38
CA GLU A 37 -17.07 -26.34 20.30
C GLU A 37 -17.25 -25.46 19.06
N ILE A 38 -18.50 -25.15 18.68
CA ILE A 38 -18.79 -24.20 17.59
C ILE A 38 -18.18 -22.84 17.94
N ASP A 39 -18.37 -22.34 19.15
CA ASP A 39 -17.79 -21.07 19.58
C ASP A 39 -16.26 -21.08 19.55
N ARG A 40 -15.64 -22.19 19.96
CA ARG A 40 -14.20 -22.36 19.91
C ARG A 40 -13.68 -22.30 18.47
N ILE A 41 -14.34 -23.01 17.56
CA ILE A 41 -13.97 -23.03 16.13
C ILE A 41 -14.17 -21.65 15.51
N THR A 42 -15.33 -21.02 15.72
CA THR A 42 -15.64 -19.69 15.18
C THR A 42 -14.65 -18.65 15.70
N ARG A 43 -14.33 -18.69 17.00
CA ARG A 43 -13.32 -17.79 17.59
C ARG A 43 -11.94 -18.00 16.97
N ALA A 44 -11.50 -19.25 16.85
CA ALA A 44 -10.20 -19.56 16.23
C ALA A 44 -10.13 -19.09 14.77
N ALA A 45 -11.21 -19.27 14.01
CA ALA A 45 -11.30 -18.79 12.62
C ALA A 45 -11.23 -17.25 12.55
N TYR A 46 -11.91 -16.57 13.45
CA TYR A 46 -11.85 -15.11 13.56
C TYR A 46 -10.44 -14.63 13.92
N GLU A 47 -9.84 -15.19 14.96
CA GLU A 47 -8.47 -14.85 15.40
C GLU A 47 -7.45 -15.07 14.28
N LYS A 48 -7.59 -16.17 13.54
CA LYS A 48 -6.76 -16.45 12.36
C LYS A 48 -6.91 -15.37 11.29
N ALA A 49 -8.14 -15.04 10.89
CA ALA A 49 -8.39 -14.03 9.85
C ALA A 49 -7.85 -12.65 10.26
N VAL A 50 -8.05 -12.27 11.52
CA VAL A 50 -7.49 -11.03 12.08
C VAL A 50 -5.97 -11.05 12.05
N SER A 51 -5.35 -12.15 12.46
CA SER A 51 -3.89 -12.30 12.46
C SER A 51 -3.30 -12.20 11.05
N GLU A 52 -3.94 -12.84 10.07
CA GLU A 52 -3.53 -12.75 8.67
C GLU A 52 -3.64 -11.32 8.13
N TRP A 53 -4.73 -10.63 8.45
CA TRP A 53 -4.91 -9.23 8.04
C TRP A 53 -3.86 -8.30 8.66
N LEU A 54 -3.60 -8.43 9.96
CA LEU A 54 -2.59 -7.63 10.67
C LEU A 54 -1.17 -7.93 10.17
N ALA A 55 -0.88 -9.17 9.80
CA ALA A 55 0.41 -9.52 9.20
C ALA A 55 0.63 -8.80 7.86
N VAL A 56 -0.40 -8.74 7.02
CA VAL A 56 -0.35 -7.99 5.75
C VAL A 56 -0.20 -6.49 6.01
N GLU A 57 -0.94 -5.93 6.95
CA GLU A 57 -0.85 -4.52 7.32
C GLU A 57 0.57 -4.14 7.79
N ALA A 58 1.19 -4.98 8.62
CA ALA A 58 2.56 -4.78 9.08
C ALA A 58 3.58 -4.75 7.93
N ILE A 59 3.42 -5.63 6.93
CA ILE A 59 4.29 -5.65 5.75
C ILE A 59 4.13 -4.36 4.94
N ILE A 60 2.89 -3.91 4.73
CA ILE A 60 2.63 -2.67 3.99
C ILE A 60 3.27 -1.48 4.70
N GLN A 61 3.04 -1.35 6.00
CA GLN A 61 3.61 -0.27 6.81
C GLN A 61 5.14 -0.29 6.80
N GLN A 62 5.77 -1.47 6.82
CA GLN A 62 7.22 -1.57 6.74
C GLN A 62 7.73 -1.09 5.38
N ARG A 63 7.10 -1.52 4.28
CA ARG A 63 7.50 -1.11 2.91
C ARG A 63 7.31 0.39 2.69
N GLU A 64 6.27 0.98 3.26
CA GLU A 64 6.05 2.43 3.22
C GLU A 64 7.14 3.18 3.98
N LYS A 65 7.50 2.71 5.19
CA LYS A 65 8.62 3.28 5.95
C LYS A 65 9.94 3.18 5.19
N ASP A 66 10.24 2.02 4.63
CA ASP A 66 11.47 1.82 3.85
C ASP A 66 11.50 2.72 2.61
N ALA A 67 10.37 2.90 1.93
CA ALA A 67 10.27 3.80 0.78
C ALA A 67 10.46 5.28 1.16
N ILE A 68 9.96 5.71 2.32
CA ILE A 68 10.19 7.06 2.85
C ILE A 68 11.67 7.27 3.16
N LEU A 69 12.29 6.35 3.90
CA LEU A 69 13.71 6.41 4.25
C LEU A 69 14.61 6.41 3.00
N GLU A 70 14.24 5.62 2.00
CA GLU A 70 14.97 5.58 0.73
C GLU A 70 14.80 6.88 -0.07
N ARG A 71 13.61 7.50 -0.03
CA ARG A 71 13.40 8.82 -0.63
C ARG A 71 14.23 9.89 0.07
N GLU A 72 14.29 9.87 1.40
CA GLU A 72 15.10 10.79 2.19
C GLU A 72 16.59 10.61 1.90
N ARG A 73 17.08 9.36 1.87
CA ARG A 73 18.46 9.04 1.49
C ARG A 73 18.79 9.59 0.09
N ASN A 74 17.95 9.27 -0.89
CA ASN A 74 18.17 9.72 -2.27
C ASN A 74 18.15 11.24 -2.38
N PHE A 75 17.28 11.91 -1.63
CA PHE A 75 17.27 13.37 -1.57
C PHE A 75 18.60 13.93 -1.06
N VAL A 76 19.11 13.41 0.06
CA VAL A 76 20.41 13.82 0.62
C VAL A 76 21.56 13.58 -0.37
N GLU A 77 21.59 12.41 -1.01
CA GLU A 77 22.59 12.09 -2.05
C GLU A 77 22.52 13.06 -3.23
N THR A 78 21.32 13.38 -3.71
CA THR A 78 21.15 14.34 -4.81
C THR A 78 21.62 15.74 -4.42
N MET A 79 21.40 16.17 -3.18
CA MET A 79 21.86 17.46 -2.68
C MET A 79 23.39 17.51 -2.58
N SER A 80 24.03 16.46 -2.06
CA SER A 80 25.50 16.34 -2.03
C SER A 80 26.10 16.44 -3.43
N ARG A 81 25.52 15.73 -4.42
CA ARG A 81 25.99 15.79 -5.81
C ARG A 81 25.84 17.18 -6.42
N ILE A 82 24.79 17.94 -6.07
CA ILE A 82 24.61 19.32 -6.51
C ILE A 82 25.67 20.24 -5.88
N GLU A 83 25.97 20.07 -4.60
CA GLU A 83 27.01 20.85 -3.90
C GLU A 83 28.40 20.62 -4.51
N ASP A 84 28.76 19.36 -4.80
CA ASP A 84 30.02 19.00 -5.49
C ASP A 84 30.11 19.60 -6.90
N SER A 85 28.98 19.60 -7.62
CA SER A 85 28.87 20.19 -8.96
C SER A 85 29.02 21.71 -8.94
N ASN A 86 28.61 22.37 -7.85
CA ASN A 86 28.70 23.82 -7.67
C ASN A 86 30.09 24.28 -7.19
N GLN A 87 30.93 23.38 -6.66
CA GLN A 87 32.34 23.65 -6.33
C GLN A 87 33.30 23.32 -7.50
N SER A 88 32.84 22.55 -8.49
CA SER A 88 33.63 22.10 -9.65
C SER A 88 33.37 22.89 -10.94
N SER A 89 33.00 24.17 -10.84
CA SER A 89 33.05 25.09 -11.98
C SER A 89 34.08 26.18 -11.70
N PRO A 90 35.22 26.24 -12.42
CA PRO A 90 36.03 27.45 -12.39
C PRO A 90 35.16 28.57 -12.94
N SER A 91 34.91 29.61 -12.14
CA SER A 91 34.35 30.85 -12.65
C SER A 91 35.15 31.23 -13.91
N PRO A 92 34.51 31.50 -15.07
CA PRO A 92 35.24 31.92 -16.26
C PRO A 92 35.94 33.22 -15.89
N SER A 93 37.23 33.12 -15.59
CA SER A 93 38.05 34.27 -15.27
C SER A 93 38.14 35.11 -16.55
N PRO A 94 37.93 36.43 -16.48
CA PRO A 94 38.15 37.29 -17.63
C PRO A 94 39.57 37.06 -18.12
N ARG A 95 39.73 36.67 -19.39
CA ARG A 95 41.06 36.67 -20.02
C ARG A 95 41.63 38.09 -19.88
N GLN A 96 42.93 38.19 -19.58
CA GLN A 96 43.66 39.40 -19.13
C GLN A 96 43.55 40.65 -20.04
N ASN A 97 42.82 40.55 -21.14
CA ASN A 97 42.56 41.54 -22.17
C ASN A 97 41.07 41.94 -22.29
N GLY A 98 40.25 41.70 -21.25
CA GLY A 98 38.92 42.30 -21.09
C GLY A 98 37.85 41.78 -22.06
N ARG A 99 38.03 40.60 -22.66
CA ARG A 99 37.06 40.03 -23.61
C ARG A 99 36.46 38.73 -23.07
N TRP A 100 35.15 38.75 -22.81
CA TRP A 100 34.37 37.57 -22.46
C TRP A 100 34.23 36.64 -23.68
N PRO A 101 34.20 35.30 -23.48
CA PRO A 101 33.90 34.36 -24.56
C PRO A 101 32.49 34.63 -25.11
N PRO A 102 32.27 34.45 -26.44
CA PRO A 102 30.95 34.65 -27.02
C PRO A 102 29.95 33.69 -26.37
N LEU A 103 28.81 34.20 -25.90
CA LEU A 103 27.68 33.37 -25.49
C LEU A 103 27.25 32.57 -26.72
N HIS A 104 27.57 31.27 -26.74
CA HIS A 104 26.85 30.35 -27.60
C HIS A 104 25.40 30.39 -27.13
N ARG A 105 24.56 31.10 -27.89
CA ARG A 105 23.11 31.08 -27.77
C ARG A 105 22.70 29.61 -27.86
N ALA A 106 22.36 29.01 -26.72
CA ALA A 106 21.71 27.73 -26.70
C ALA A 106 20.45 27.87 -27.56
N ASN A 107 20.46 27.20 -28.72
CA ASN A 107 19.38 27.31 -29.68
C ASN A 107 18.15 26.58 -29.14
N SER A 108 17.23 27.32 -28.54
CA SER A 108 15.85 26.87 -28.42
C SER A 108 15.27 26.74 -29.83
N ASN A 109 14.95 25.49 -30.17
CA ASN A 109 14.16 25.02 -31.31
C ASN A 109 14.91 24.79 -32.63
N GLN A 110 15.22 23.51 -32.90
CA GLN A 110 15.06 22.93 -34.24
C GLN A 110 14.62 21.46 -34.11
N LEU A 111 13.42 21.18 -34.63
CA LEU A 111 12.83 19.86 -34.80
C LEU A 111 13.44 19.14 -36.02
N GLY A 112 13.56 17.80 -35.95
CA GLY A 112 13.69 16.92 -37.12
C GLY A 112 14.06 15.48 -36.74
N PRO A 113 13.51 14.43 -37.39
CA PRO A 113 13.06 13.21 -36.71
C PRO A 113 14.09 12.07 -36.71
N GLN A 114 14.17 11.30 -35.62
CA GLN A 114 14.69 9.94 -35.72
C GLN A 114 13.99 9.01 -34.73
N SER A 115 13.26 8.08 -35.33
CA SER A 115 12.66 6.90 -34.74
C SER A 115 13.69 6.11 -33.93
N ASP A 116 13.36 5.80 -32.68
CA ASP A 116 13.38 4.42 -32.17
C ASP A 116 12.71 4.38 -30.79
N LYS A 117 11.55 3.74 -30.74
CA LYS A 117 10.82 3.42 -29.52
C LYS A 117 11.44 2.16 -28.92
N PRO A 118 11.74 2.10 -27.62
CA PRO A 118 11.63 0.87 -26.86
C PRO A 118 10.26 0.85 -26.17
N THR A 119 9.30 0.17 -26.79
CA THR A 119 8.09 -0.30 -26.10
C THR A 119 8.53 -1.39 -25.12
N MET A 120 8.51 -1.10 -23.81
CA MET A 120 8.56 -2.15 -22.79
C MET A 120 7.14 -2.68 -22.60
N GLU A 121 6.79 -3.76 -23.29
CA GLU A 121 5.59 -4.54 -22.97
C GLU A 121 5.77 -5.19 -21.60
N VAL A 122 4.86 -4.86 -20.68
CA VAL A 122 4.70 -5.54 -19.40
C VAL A 122 3.95 -6.84 -19.67
N SER A 123 4.67 -7.96 -19.75
CA SER A 123 4.07 -9.29 -19.73
C SER A 123 3.68 -9.67 -18.29
N VAL A 124 2.42 -9.43 -17.92
CA VAL A 124 1.81 -10.04 -16.74
C VAL A 124 1.43 -11.48 -17.08
N LYS A 125 2.19 -12.46 -16.61
CA LYS A 125 1.78 -13.87 -16.66
C LYS A 125 0.91 -14.17 -15.44
N PHE A 126 -0.41 -14.12 -15.63
CA PHE A 126 -1.38 -14.73 -14.73
C PHE A 126 -1.39 -16.23 -15.03
N SER A 127 -0.78 -17.04 -14.14
CA SER A 127 -0.81 -18.50 -14.23
C SER A 127 -1.99 -19.00 -13.41
N SER A 128 -3.00 -19.54 -14.09
CA SER A 128 -4.14 -20.24 -13.49
C SER A 128 -4.23 -21.64 -14.08
N GLN A 129 -3.76 -22.61 -13.31
CA GLN A 129 -4.42 -23.89 -12.99
C GLN A 129 -3.55 -24.67 -12.01
#